data_AF-A0AAJ5JKG6-F1
#
_entry.id   AF-A0AAJ5JKG6-F1
#
_cell.length_a   1.000
_cell.length_b   1.000
_cell.length_c   1.000
_cell.angle_alpha   90.00
_cell.angle_beta   90.00
_cell.angle_gamma   90.00
#
_symmetry.space_group_name_H-M   'P 1'
#
loop_
_entity.id
_entity.type
_entity.pdbx_description
1 polymer ?
#
loop_
_entity_poly.entity_id
_entity_poly.type
_entity_poly.pdbx_seq_one_letter_code
_entity_poly.pdbx_strand_id
1 'polypeptide(L)'
;MSLCGSLSTLQQHAMAKYVNPEIAQRLKHGAILSNPAAPQVYNGGIETHSTLFEIALESIITHDITILEKCFSSFQEDMGAQFARMIYASVSKVCDQSGNVVDAKKSGSLQLAFLEMLEKIEFSADKTGEVKLPEIHLGTDSFNEFARTMQESTPEYDALVEDIKARKVAEALDREVERKAKFVRYGESEQ
;
A
#
# COMPACT_ATOMS: atom_id res chain seq x y z
N MET A 1 28.99 21.77 9.95
CA MET A 1 27.84 21.82 9.02
C MET A 1 28.33 21.49 7.63
N SER A 2 27.75 20.47 6.98
CA SER A 2 28.12 20.09 5.60
C SER A 2 27.54 21.12 4.61
N LEU A 3 28.29 21.42 3.55
CA LEU A 3 27.91 22.34 2.46
C LEU A 3 26.58 21.93 1.79
N CYS A 4 26.29 20.62 1.75
CA CYS A 4 25.00 20.09 1.31
C CYS A 4 23.84 20.49 2.23
N GLY A 5 24.09 20.61 3.53
CA GLY A 5 23.08 21.06 4.51
C GLY A 5 22.67 22.51 4.23
N SER A 6 23.65 23.40 4.08
CA SER A 6 23.43 24.84 3.81
C SER A 6 22.65 25.08 2.52
N LEU A 7 23.02 24.37 1.43
CA LEU A 7 22.33 24.48 0.15
C LEU A 7 20.88 23.99 0.23
N SER A 8 20.61 22.94 1.00
CA SER A 8 19.25 22.43 1.18
C SER A 8 18.33 23.42 1.91
N THR A 9 18.87 24.15 2.90
CA THR A 9 18.14 25.17 3.67
C THR A 9 17.85 26.41 2.83
N LEU A 10 18.79 26.77 1.94
CA LEU A 10 18.62 27.91 1.04
C LEU A 10 17.58 27.61 -0.05
N GLN A 11 17.61 26.40 -0.62
CA GLN A 11 16.57 25.92 -1.53
C GLN A 11 15.19 25.87 -0.86
N GLN A 12 15.11 25.43 0.41
CA GLN A 12 13.89 25.45 1.22
C GLN A 12 13.26 26.85 1.28
N HIS A 13 14.08 27.84 1.66
CA HIS A 13 13.63 29.23 1.75
C HIS A 13 13.21 29.82 0.41
N ALA A 14 13.90 29.46 -0.68
CA ALA A 14 13.55 29.94 -2.01
C ALA A 14 12.21 29.35 -2.49
N MET A 15 11.98 28.05 -2.30
CA MET A 15 10.74 27.39 -2.72
C MET A 15 9.52 27.76 -1.88
N ALA A 16 9.69 28.00 -0.57
CA ALA A 16 8.60 28.41 0.32
C ALA A 16 7.94 29.74 -0.09
N LYS A 17 8.59 30.53 -0.94
CA LYS A 17 8.02 31.76 -1.53
C LYS A 17 6.95 31.48 -2.59
N TYR A 18 6.98 30.30 -3.22
CA TYR A 18 6.13 29.97 -4.37
C TYR A 18 5.20 28.79 -4.09
N VAL A 19 5.57 27.92 -3.16
CA VAL A 19 4.80 26.73 -2.79
C VAL A 19 4.65 26.72 -1.28
N ASN A 20 3.41 26.53 -0.79
CA ASN A 20 3.18 26.37 0.64
C ASN A 20 4.03 25.18 1.13
N PRO A 21 4.96 25.38 2.10
CA PRO A 21 5.79 24.31 2.61
C PRO A 21 4.99 23.13 3.19
N GLU A 22 3.75 23.34 3.61
CA GLU A 22 2.85 22.29 4.11
C GLU A 22 2.37 21.32 3.03
N ILE A 23 2.38 21.73 1.76
CA ILE A 23 1.90 20.93 0.60
C ILE A 23 3.08 20.44 -0.27
N ALA A 24 4.29 20.94 0.00
CA ALA A 24 5.46 20.65 -0.81
C ALA A 24 6.04 19.25 -0.55
N GLN A 25 5.59 18.25 -1.33
CA GLN A 25 6.26 16.95 -1.40
C GLN A 25 7.60 17.07 -2.14
N ARG A 26 8.62 16.36 -1.64
CA ARG A 26 9.98 16.42 -2.20
C ARG A 26 10.46 15.07 -2.64
N LEU A 27 10.64 14.93 -3.95
CA LEU A 27 11.42 13.85 -4.52
C LEU A 27 12.82 14.37 -4.80
N LYS A 28 13.82 13.83 -4.09
CA LYS A 28 15.23 13.98 -4.45
C LYS A 28 15.67 12.64 -5.01
N HIS A 29 16.17 12.62 -6.24
CA HIS A 29 16.73 11.41 -6.84
C HIS A 29 17.80 10.82 -5.90
N GLY A 30 17.64 9.54 -5.56
CA GLY A 30 18.56 8.82 -4.67
C GLY A 30 18.48 9.16 -3.18
N ALA A 31 17.52 9.99 -2.74
CA ALA A 31 17.29 10.24 -1.32
C ALA A 31 15.93 9.68 -0.85
N ILE A 32 15.82 9.48 0.46
CA ILE A 32 14.61 9.00 1.12
C ILE A 32 13.48 10.01 0.90
N LEU A 33 12.29 9.53 0.52
CA LEU A 33 11.09 10.36 0.50
C LEU A 33 10.82 10.82 1.93
N SER A 34 10.80 12.13 2.14
CA SER A 34 10.61 12.72 3.47
C SER A 34 9.39 13.62 3.45
N ASN A 35 8.47 13.40 4.38
CA ASN A 35 7.33 14.27 4.63
C ASN A 35 7.54 15.12 5.90
N PRO A 36 8.24 16.27 5.81
CA PRO A 36 8.58 17.08 6.98
C PRO A 36 7.35 17.72 7.66
N ALA A 37 6.24 17.91 6.94
CA ALA A 37 5.01 18.47 7.47
C ALA A 37 4.12 17.42 8.16
N ALA A 38 4.36 16.13 7.90
CA ALA A 38 3.65 15.03 8.53
C ALA A 38 4.65 13.92 8.92
N PRO A 39 5.47 14.14 9.97
CA PRO A 39 6.49 13.18 10.41
C PRO A 39 5.91 11.82 10.81
N GLN A 40 4.61 11.76 11.11
CA GLN A 40 3.85 10.54 11.38
C GLN A 40 3.59 9.67 10.15
N VAL A 41 3.77 10.20 8.92
CA VAL A 41 3.54 9.46 7.69
C VAL A 41 4.73 8.55 7.40
N TYR A 42 4.45 7.31 6.99
CA TYR A 42 5.48 6.35 6.61
C TYR A 42 6.36 6.92 5.48
N ASN A 43 7.65 7.06 5.76
CA ASN A 43 8.62 7.48 4.75
C ASN A 43 9.03 6.26 3.91
N GLY A 44 8.51 6.17 2.69
CA GLY A 44 8.93 5.18 1.70
C GLY A 44 10.36 5.46 1.23
N GLY A 45 11.27 4.51 1.45
CA GLY A 45 12.62 4.54 0.88
C GLY A 45 12.66 3.96 -0.53
N ILE A 46 13.79 4.16 -1.22
CA ILE A 46 14.11 3.38 -2.42
C ILE A 46 14.75 2.08 -1.95
N GLU A 47 14.20 0.93 -2.35
CA GLU A 47 14.81 -0.37 -2.14
C GLU A 47 15.53 -0.83 -3.42
N THR A 48 16.67 -1.51 -3.26
CA THR A 48 17.44 -2.05 -4.39
C THR A 48 17.09 -3.51 -4.57
N HIS A 49 16.62 -3.87 -5.77
CA HIS A 49 16.45 -5.25 -6.20
C HIS A 49 17.58 -5.62 -7.16
N SER A 50 18.08 -6.84 -7.02
CA SER A 50 19.16 -7.35 -7.86
C SER A 50 19.01 -8.85 -8.08
N THR A 51 19.41 -9.32 -9.26
CA THR A 51 19.47 -10.73 -9.61
C THR A 51 20.86 -11.05 -10.14
N LEU A 52 21.38 -12.23 -9.83
CA LEU A 52 22.67 -12.71 -10.32
C LEU A 52 22.44 -13.82 -11.33
N PHE A 53 23.17 -13.78 -12.44
CA PHE A 53 23.12 -14.82 -13.47
C PHE A 53 24.44 -15.58 -13.50
N GLU A 54 24.35 -16.90 -13.55
CA GLU A 54 25.48 -17.76 -13.83
C GLU A 54 25.34 -18.29 -15.25
N ILE A 55 26.32 -17.96 -16.10
CA ILE A 55 26.36 -18.41 -17.49
C ILE A 55 27.50 -19.43 -17.62
N ALA A 56 27.18 -20.64 -18.04
CA ALA A 56 28.17 -21.67 -18.29
C ALA A 56 29.09 -21.26 -19.45
N LEU A 57 30.40 -21.44 -19.27
CA LEU A 57 31.40 -21.13 -20.31
C LEU A 57 31.15 -21.90 -21.62
N GLU A 58 30.65 -23.13 -21.52
CA GLU A 58 30.31 -23.96 -22.67
C GLU A 58 29.25 -23.30 -23.56
N SER A 59 28.23 -22.67 -22.98
CA SER A 59 27.20 -21.91 -23.72
C SER A 59 27.76 -20.71 -24.48
N ILE A 60 28.85 -20.12 -23.98
CA ILE A 60 29.57 -19.04 -24.68
C ILE A 60 30.35 -19.60 -25.86
N ILE A 61 31.04 -20.73 -25.67
CA ILE A 61 31.84 -21.38 -26.72
C ILE A 61 30.93 -21.83 -27.88
N THR A 62 29.74 -22.37 -27.58
CA THR A 62 28.77 -22.81 -28.59
C THR A 62 27.98 -21.67 -29.23
N HIS A 63 28.22 -20.42 -28.83
CA HIS A 63 27.49 -19.23 -29.30
C HIS A 63 25.97 -19.38 -29.11
N ASP A 64 25.55 -20.04 -28.04
CA ASP A 64 24.14 -20.27 -27.74
C ASP A 64 23.48 -18.99 -27.21
N ILE A 65 22.85 -18.24 -28.12
CA ILE A 65 22.12 -17.01 -27.79
C ILE A 65 20.83 -17.28 -26.98
N THR A 66 20.34 -18.52 -26.92
CA THR A 66 19.13 -18.87 -26.14
C THR A 66 19.37 -18.74 -24.63
N ILE A 67 20.64 -18.73 -24.19
CA ILE A 67 21.00 -18.45 -22.80
C ILE A 67 20.50 -17.07 -22.36
N LEU A 68 20.52 -16.07 -23.25
CA LEU A 68 20.08 -14.71 -22.93
C LEU A 68 18.58 -14.68 -22.64
N GLU A 69 17.78 -15.38 -23.45
CA GLU A 69 16.33 -15.50 -23.23
C GLU A 69 16.03 -16.17 -21.88
N LYS A 70 16.74 -17.25 -21.54
CA LYS A 70 16.61 -17.91 -20.23
C LYS A 70 16.97 -16.98 -19.07
N CYS A 71 18.06 -16.22 -19.21
CA CYS A 71 18.45 -15.21 -18.22
C CYS A 71 17.37 -14.14 -18.06
N PHE A 72 16.79 -13.64 -19.15
CA PHE A 72 15.71 -12.64 -19.08
C PHE A 72 14.44 -13.19 -18.45
N SER A 73 14.05 -14.44 -18.74
CA SER A 73 12.89 -15.06 -18.08
C SER A 73 13.12 -15.23 -16.58
N SER A 74 14.27 -15.77 -16.18
CA SER A 74 14.64 -15.90 -14.75
C SER A 74 14.73 -14.54 -14.06
N PHE A 75 15.24 -13.51 -14.75
CA PHE A 75 15.25 -12.14 -14.25
C PHE A 75 13.84 -11.64 -13.92
N GLN A 76 12.89 -11.83 -14.84
CA GLN A 76 11.52 -11.37 -14.67
C GLN A 76 10.84 -12.07 -13.50
N GLU A 77 11.03 -13.39 -13.36
CA GLU A 77 10.51 -14.17 -12.24
C GLU A 77 11.09 -13.71 -10.90
N ASP A 78 12.42 -13.56 -10.82
CA ASP A 78 13.10 -13.14 -9.59
C ASP A 78 12.74 -11.71 -9.18
N MET A 79 12.72 -10.79 -10.14
CA MET A 79 12.31 -9.41 -9.89
C MET A 79 10.84 -9.31 -9.48
N GLY A 80 9.96 -10.06 -10.15
CA GLY A 80 8.55 -10.14 -9.79
C GLY A 80 8.35 -10.65 -8.36
N ALA A 81 9.07 -11.71 -7.98
CA ALA A 81 9.02 -12.27 -6.63
C ALA A 81 9.59 -11.30 -5.57
N GLN A 82 10.69 -10.61 -5.88
CA GLN A 82 11.26 -9.58 -5.00
C GLN A 82 10.29 -8.41 -4.79
N PHE A 83 9.67 -7.94 -5.87
CA PHE A 83 8.72 -6.84 -5.84
C PHE A 83 7.46 -7.18 -5.04
N ALA A 84 6.91 -8.38 -5.24
CA ALA A 84 5.78 -8.86 -4.45
C ALA A 84 6.11 -8.92 -2.95
N ARG A 85 7.29 -9.48 -2.59
CA ARG A 85 7.75 -9.52 -1.19
C ARG A 85 7.88 -8.11 -0.59
N MET A 86 8.44 -7.17 -1.34
CA MET A 86 8.58 -5.78 -0.89
C MET A 86 7.22 -5.13 -0.62
N ILE A 87 6.24 -5.28 -1.54
CA ILE A 87 4.90 -4.72 -1.36
C ILE A 87 4.26 -5.24 -0.08
N TYR A 88 4.19 -6.56 0.09
CA TYR A 88 3.54 -7.15 1.26
C TYR A 88 4.30 -6.84 2.56
N ALA A 89 5.63 -6.81 2.54
CA ALA A 89 6.44 -6.41 3.71
C ALA A 89 6.19 -4.94 4.09
N SER A 90 6.09 -4.05 3.10
CA SER A 90 5.80 -2.64 3.32
C SER A 90 4.40 -2.45 3.91
N VAL A 91 3.39 -3.13 3.37
CA VAL A 91 2.02 -3.10 3.90
C VAL A 91 1.99 -3.64 5.33
N SER A 92 2.62 -4.79 5.58
CA SER A 92 2.70 -5.38 6.93
C SER A 92 3.30 -4.40 7.93
N LYS A 93 4.44 -3.78 7.58
CA LYS A 93 5.13 -2.83 8.45
C LYS A 93 4.27 -1.59 8.74
N VAL A 94 3.52 -1.10 7.75
CA VAL A 94 2.59 0.03 7.96
C VAL A 94 1.46 -0.38 8.91
N CYS A 95 0.88 -1.57 8.73
CA CYS A 95 -0.15 -2.09 9.62
C CYS A 95 0.37 -2.26 11.06
N ASP A 96 1.58 -2.79 11.25
CA ASP A 96 2.22 -2.92 12.56
C ASP A 96 2.39 -1.56 13.24
N GLN A 97 2.81 -0.54 12.49
CA GLN A 97 3.01 0.81 13.02
C GLN A 97 1.71 1.53 13.36
N SER A 98 0.67 1.34 12.53
CA SER A 98 -0.64 1.96 12.76
C SER A 98 -1.49 1.19 13.77
N GLY A 99 -1.03 0.03 14.24
CA GLY A 99 -1.81 -0.88 15.09
C GLY A 99 -2.98 -1.54 14.35
N ASN A 100 -3.00 -1.49 13.01
CA ASN A 100 -4.03 -2.10 12.18
C ASN A 100 -3.73 -3.58 11.93
N VAL A 101 -3.49 -4.31 13.01
CA VAL A 101 -3.17 -5.75 13.00
C VAL A 101 -4.24 -6.49 13.78
N VAL A 102 -4.69 -7.63 13.25
CA VAL A 102 -5.63 -8.53 13.92
C VAL A 102 -4.92 -9.86 14.14
N ASP A 103 -5.05 -10.41 15.35
CA ASP A 103 -4.45 -11.68 15.72
C ASP A 103 -5.54 -12.74 15.86
N ALA A 104 -5.65 -13.62 14.86
CA ALA A 104 -6.69 -14.65 14.83
C ALA A 104 -6.66 -15.60 16.05
N LYS A 105 -5.50 -15.80 16.68
CA LYS A 105 -5.41 -16.64 17.89
C LYS A 105 -5.99 -15.92 19.11
N LYS A 106 -5.84 -14.60 19.19
CA LYS A 106 -6.44 -13.78 20.26
C LYS A 106 -7.93 -13.58 20.06
N SER A 107 -8.39 -13.45 18.82
CA SER A 107 -9.82 -13.32 18.49
C SER A 107 -10.60 -14.62 18.71
N GLY A 108 -9.90 -15.76 18.91
CA GLY A 108 -10.48 -17.05 19.28
C GLY A 108 -10.98 -17.89 18.10
N SER A 109 -11.39 -17.26 17.00
CA SER A 109 -11.71 -17.94 15.73
C SER A 109 -11.40 -17.05 14.52
N LEU A 110 -11.29 -17.66 13.35
CA LEU A 110 -11.05 -16.94 12.09
C LEU A 110 -12.24 -16.05 11.70
N GLN A 111 -13.47 -16.46 12.02
CA GLN A 111 -14.67 -15.64 11.84
C GLN A 111 -14.65 -14.37 12.69
N LEU A 112 -14.30 -14.50 13.98
CA LEU A 112 -14.20 -13.34 14.87
C LEU A 112 -13.06 -12.41 14.45
N ALA A 113 -11.93 -12.98 14.01
CA ALA A 113 -10.82 -12.21 13.46
C ALA A 113 -11.24 -11.44 12.18
N PHE A 114 -12.08 -12.05 11.34
CA PHE A 114 -12.59 -11.39 10.14
C PHE A 114 -13.53 -10.22 10.48
N LEU A 115 -14.41 -10.37 11.46
CA LEU A 115 -15.24 -9.26 11.95
C LEU A 115 -14.39 -8.13 12.54
N GLU A 116 -13.38 -8.46 13.35
CA GLU A 116 -12.44 -7.49 13.89
C GLU A 116 -11.67 -6.76 12.78
N MET A 117 -11.30 -7.47 11.71
CA MET A 117 -10.68 -6.87 10.53
C MET A 117 -11.64 -5.89 9.85
N LEU A 118 -12.89 -6.28 9.58
CA LEU A 118 -13.90 -5.38 8.99
C LEU A 118 -14.15 -4.13 9.84
N GLU A 119 -14.05 -4.26 11.17
CA GLU A 119 -14.17 -3.12 12.08
C GLU A 119 -12.97 -2.18 12.03
N LYS A 120 -11.76 -2.68 11.86
CA LYS A 120 -10.57 -1.82 11.82
C LYS A 120 -10.34 -1.14 10.49
N ILE A 121 -10.71 -1.79 9.39
CA ILE A 121 -10.50 -1.23 8.06
C ILE A 121 -11.48 -0.09 7.77
N GLU A 122 -11.01 0.86 6.97
CA GLU A 122 -11.77 2.01 6.52
C GLU A 122 -12.23 1.79 5.08
N PHE A 123 -13.53 1.89 4.83
CA PHE A 123 -14.06 1.86 3.47
C PHE A 123 -13.93 3.23 2.83
N SER A 124 -13.68 3.25 1.52
CA SER A 124 -13.58 4.47 0.73
C SER A 124 -14.47 4.37 -0.51
N ALA A 125 -15.06 5.48 -0.92
CA ALA A 125 -15.78 5.52 -2.18
C ALA A 125 -14.81 5.86 -3.32
N ASP A 126 -15.06 5.26 -4.47
CA ASP A 126 -14.26 5.49 -5.65
C ASP A 126 -14.62 6.81 -6.34
N LYS A 127 -13.95 7.09 -7.46
CA LYS A 127 -14.22 8.28 -8.28
C LYS A 127 -15.67 8.40 -8.78
N THR A 128 -16.40 7.28 -8.89
CA THR A 128 -17.80 7.25 -9.30
C THR A 128 -18.76 7.46 -8.12
N GLY A 129 -18.24 7.43 -6.89
CA GLY A 129 -19.01 7.57 -5.65
C GLY A 129 -19.55 6.25 -5.12
N GLU A 130 -19.13 5.11 -5.68
CA GLU A 130 -19.48 3.79 -5.18
C GLU A 130 -18.46 3.31 -4.15
N VAL A 131 -18.93 2.77 -3.03
CA VAL A 131 -18.04 2.20 -2.00
C VAL A 131 -17.65 0.79 -2.43
N LYS A 132 -16.36 0.59 -2.70
CA LYS A 132 -15.82 -0.73 -3.01
C LYS A 132 -15.33 -1.41 -1.76
N LEU A 133 -15.71 -2.69 -1.63
CA LEU A 133 -15.20 -3.53 -0.56
C LEU A 133 -13.70 -3.77 -0.73
N PRO A 134 -12.97 -3.93 0.38
CA PRO A 134 -11.53 -4.21 0.37
C PRO A 134 -11.25 -5.56 -0.30
N GLU A 135 -10.17 -5.60 -1.08
CA GLU A 135 -9.62 -6.85 -1.59
C GLU A 135 -8.77 -7.53 -0.51
N ILE A 136 -8.91 -8.84 -0.38
CA ILE A 136 -8.18 -9.64 0.60
C ILE A 136 -7.20 -10.54 -0.13
N HIS A 137 -5.91 -10.35 0.14
CA HIS A 137 -4.84 -11.16 -0.43
C HIS A 137 -4.48 -12.28 0.54
N LEU A 138 -4.64 -13.53 0.09
CA LEU A 138 -4.36 -14.72 0.88
C LEU A 138 -3.46 -15.68 0.08
N GLY A 139 -2.55 -16.36 0.77
CA GLY A 139 -1.86 -17.52 0.21
C GLY A 139 -2.84 -18.68 0.01
N THR A 140 -2.52 -19.61 -0.88
CA THR A 140 -3.44 -20.71 -1.27
C THR A 140 -3.95 -21.52 -0.08
N ASP A 141 -3.08 -21.89 0.86
CA ASP A 141 -3.47 -22.68 2.04
C ASP A 141 -4.40 -21.89 2.96
N SER A 142 -4.06 -20.63 3.24
CA SER A 142 -4.89 -19.73 4.05
C SER A 142 -6.23 -19.43 3.40
N PHE A 143 -6.27 -19.32 2.06
CA PHE A 143 -7.52 -19.16 1.32
C PHE A 143 -8.43 -20.38 1.47
N ASN A 144 -7.88 -21.58 1.35
CA ASN A 144 -8.66 -22.81 1.48
C ASN A 144 -9.26 -22.96 2.89
N GLU A 145 -8.46 -22.64 3.91
CA GLU A 145 -8.94 -22.63 5.30
C GLU A 145 -10.04 -21.57 5.49
N PHE A 146 -9.79 -20.33 5.04
CA PHE A 146 -10.75 -19.24 5.11
C PHE A 146 -12.07 -19.57 4.41
N ALA A 147 -12.00 -20.09 3.18
CA ALA A 147 -13.17 -20.44 2.40
C ALA A 147 -14.02 -21.52 3.09
N ARG A 148 -13.38 -22.57 3.63
CA ARG A 148 -14.08 -23.61 4.41
C ARG A 148 -14.76 -23.01 5.63
N THR A 149 -14.03 -22.21 6.40
CA THR A 149 -14.53 -21.62 7.64
C THR A 149 -15.68 -20.62 7.41
N MET A 150 -15.69 -19.93 6.27
CA MET A 150 -16.81 -19.06 5.87
C MET A 150 -18.00 -19.84 5.32
N GLN A 151 -17.82 -21.02 4.71
CA GLN A 151 -18.93 -21.89 4.31
C GLN A 151 -19.66 -22.51 5.51
N GLU A 152 -18.96 -22.66 6.62
CA GLU A 152 -19.51 -23.15 7.89
C GLU A 152 -20.14 -22.03 8.74
N SER A 153 -20.40 -20.85 8.16
CA SER A 153 -20.97 -19.72 8.89
C SER A 153 -22.42 -19.98 9.33
N THR A 154 -22.78 -19.40 10.48
CA THR A 154 -24.17 -19.37 10.95
C THR A 154 -24.91 -18.18 10.35
N PRO A 155 -26.25 -18.25 10.18
CA PRO A 155 -27.03 -17.11 9.69
C PRO A 155 -26.88 -15.85 10.56
N GLU A 156 -26.64 -16.02 11.87
CA GLU A 156 -26.38 -14.93 12.80
C GLU A 156 -25.06 -14.22 12.48
N TYR A 157 -24.03 -14.97 12.11
CA TYR A 157 -22.74 -14.41 11.71
C TYR A 157 -22.86 -13.61 10.41
N ASP A 158 -23.56 -14.15 9.41
CA ASP A 158 -23.74 -13.45 8.13
C ASP A 158 -24.50 -12.13 8.33
N ALA A 159 -25.50 -12.10 9.21
CA ALA A 159 -26.22 -10.88 9.58
C ALA A 159 -25.30 -9.83 10.22
N LEU A 160 -24.37 -10.25 11.10
CA LEU A 160 -23.37 -9.35 11.70
C LEU A 160 -22.41 -8.78 10.64
N VAL A 161 -21.96 -9.60 9.71
CA VAL A 161 -21.08 -9.15 8.61
C VAL A 161 -21.78 -8.09 7.76
N GLU A 162 -23.04 -8.32 7.39
CA GLU A 162 -23.80 -7.37 6.58
C GLU A 162 -24.13 -6.07 7.33
N ASP A 163 -24.40 -6.14 8.64
CA ASP A 163 -24.61 -4.93 9.47
C ASP A 163 -23.34 -4.06 9.51
N ILE A 164 -22.17 -4.67 9.76
CA ILE A 164 -20.88 -3.96 9.77
C ILE A 164 -20.60 -3.33 8.40
N LYS A 165 -20.82 -4.08 7.31
CA LYS A 165 -20.64 -3.55 5.95
C LYS A 165 -21.56 -2.37 5.68
N ALA A 166 -22.85 -2.49 5.99
CA ALA A 166 -23.83 -1.43 5.75
C ALA A 166 -23.46 -0.14 6.49
N ARG A 167 -23.09 -0.26 7.77
CA ARG A 167 -22.62 0.88 8.58
C ARG A 167 -21.37 1.52 7.98
N LYS A 168 -20.36 0.72 7.65
CA LYS A 168 -19.08 1.20 7.09
C LYS A 168 -19.24 1.84 5.71
N VAL A 169 -20.19 1.37 4.89
CA VAL A 169 -20.55 1.98 3.62
C VAL A 169 -21.15 3.36 3.83
N ALA A 170 -22.10 3.50 4.77
CA ALA A 170 -22.69 4.81 5.10
C ALA A 170 -21.61 5.79 5.58
N GLU A 171 -20.75 5.36 6.51
CA GLU A 171 -19.62 6.19 7.00
C GLU A 171 -18.66 6.62 5.87
N ALA A 172 -18.43 5.77 4.88
CA ALA A 172 -17.58 6.09 3.73
C ALA A 172 -18.22 7.15 2.80
N LEU A 173 -19.53 7.06 2.59
CA LEU A 173 -20.26 8.04 1.79
C LEU A 173 -20.29 9.40 2.48
N ASP A 174 -20.53 9.44 3.79
CA ASP A 174 -20.53 10.68 4.59
C ASP A 174 -19.15 11.36 4.54
N ARG A 175 -18.06 10.60 4.74
CA ARG A 175 -16.68 11.11 4.60
C ARG A 175 -16.41 11.66 3.20
N GLU A 176 -16.92 11.03 2.16
CA GLU A 176 -16.76 11.52 0.79
C GLU A 176 -17.55 12.81 0.53
N VAL A 177 -18.73 12.97 1.13
CA VAL A 177 -19.48 14.23 1.10
C VAL A 177 -18.67 15.34 1.80
N GLU A 178 -18.12 15.06 2.98
CA GLU A 178 -17.25 15.99 3.69
C GLU A 178 -15.99 16.35 2.89
N ARG A 179 -15.34 15.37 2.26
CA ARG A 179 -14.18 15.58 1.39
C ARG A 179 -14.54 16.50 0.24
N LYS A 180 -15.66 16.25 -0.45
CA LYS A 180 -16.14 17.09 -1.57
C LYS A 180 -16.45 18.51 -1.09
N ALA A 181 -17.08 18.67 0.08
CA ALA A 181 -17.39 19.98 0.64
C ALA A 181 -16.15 20.86 0.88
N LYS A 182 -15.00 20.26 1.23
CA LYS A 182 -13.72 20.98 1.37
C LYS A 182 -13.23 21.62 0.06
N PHE A 183 -13.64 21.10 -1.09
CA PHE A 183 -13.19 21.56 -2.42
C PHE A 183 -14.18 22.48 -3.15
N VAL A 184 -15.40 22.66 -2.64
CA VAL A 184 -16.42 23.53 -3.27
C VAL A 184 -15.93 24.98 -3.43
N ARG A 185 -15.07 25.46 -2.53
CA ARG A 185 -14.52 26.83 -2.57
C ARG A 185 -13.50 27.11 -3.69
N TYR A 186 -13.03 26.10 -4.43
CA TYR A 186 -12.05 26.30 -5.51
C TYR A 186 -12.67 26.54 -6.90
N GLY A 187 -14.00 26.48 -7.02
CA GLY A 187 -14.73 26.73 -8.27
C GLY A 187 -15.31 28.14 -8.42
N GLU A 188 -15.39 28.91 -7.33
CA GLU A 188 -15.84 30.31 -7.34
C GLU A 188 -14.65 31.27 -7.41
N SER A 189 -13.81 31.15 -8.44
CA SER A 189 -13.07 32.33 -8.92
C SER A 189 -14.00 33.07 -9.87
N GLU A 190 -14.51 34.20 -9.41
CA GLU A 190 -15.31 35.19 -10.14
C GLU A 190 -14.87 35.30 -11.62
N GLN A 191 -15.82 35.10 -12.53
CA GLN A 191 -15.77 35.68 -13.88
C GLN A 191 -16.26 37.12 -13.81
#